data_AF-A0AAE1JY59-F1
#
_entry.id   AF-A0AAE1JY59-F1
#
_cell.length_a   1.000
_cell.length_b   1.000
_cell.length_c   1.000
_cell.angle_alpha   90.00
_cell.angle_beta   90.00
_cell.angle_gamma   90.00
#
_symmetry.space_group_name_H-M   'P 1'
#
loop_
_entity.id
_entity.type
_entity.pdbx_description
1 polymer ?
#
loop_
_entity_poly.entity_id
_entity_poly.type
_entity_poly.pdbx_seq_one_letter_code
_entity_poly.pdbx_strand_id
1 'polypeptide(L)'
;MRAVIQRVASASVEVEGRIVSEIGPGLLVLVGLHDSDSDADADYICRKVLNMRLFPNESTGKGWDQSVMQRNYQVLLVSQFTLYGFLKGNKPDFHVAMPPQKAKPFYASLVD
;
A
#
# COMPACT_ATOMS: atom_id res chain seq x y z
N MET A 1 7.20 -8.75 2.61
CA MET A 1 6.44 -7.49 2.55
C MET A 1 4.96 -7.75 2.81
N ARG A 2 4.25 -6.83 3.47
CA ARG A 2 2.79 -6.90 3.66
C ARG A 2 2.13 -5.65 3.09
N ALA A 3 0.93 -5.80 2.54
CA ALA A 3 0.12 -4.69 2.07
C ALA A 3 -1.34 -4.89 2.49
N VAL A 4 -1.96 -3.83 3.02
CA VAL A 4 -3.41 -3.73 3.19
C VAL A 4 -3.92 -2.78 2.12
N ILE A 5 -4.78 -3.30 1.23
CA ILE A 5 -5.27 -2.58 0.06
C ILE A 5 -6.74 -2.25 0.28
N GLN A 6 -7.08 -0.98 0.10
CA GLN A 6 -8.45 -0.48 0.21
C GLN A 6 -8.84 0.15 -1.13
N ARG A 7 -9.95 -0.31 -1.70
CA ARG A 7 -10.58 0.38 -2.84
C ARG A 7 -11.26 1.64 -2.32
N VAL A 8 -10.88 2.79 -2.87
CA VAL A 8 -11.35 4.09 -2.40
C VAL A 8 -11.99 4.91 -3.52
N ALA A 9 -12.98 5.73 -3.15
CA ALA A 9 -13.50 6.78 -4.04
C ALA A 9 -12.57 8.01 -4.05
N SER A 10 -11.89 8.25 -2.92
CA SER A 10 -10.81 9.24 -2.74
C SER A 10 -10.05 8.89 -1.47
N ALA A 11 -8.80 9.36 -1.36
CA ALA A 11 -8.01 9.27 -0.13
C ALA A 11 -6.96 10.39 -0.09
N SER A 12 -6.58 10.83 1.10
CA SER A 12 -5.55 11.85 1.30
C SER A 12 -4.70 11.57 2.54
N VAL A 13 -3.52 12.16 2.58
CA VAL A 13 -2.63 12.21 3.74
C VAL A 13 -2.48 13.66 4.16
N GLU A 14 -2.68 13.91 5.45
CA GLU A 14 -2.55 15.23 6.06
C GLU A 14 -1.48 15.21 7.16
N VAL A 15 -0.64 16.25 7.20
CA VAL A 15 0.34 16.48 8.26
C VAL A 15 0.14 17.90 8.77
N GLU A 16 -0.15 18.04 10.07
CA GLU A 16 -0.35 19.34 10.73
C GLU A 16 -1.39 20.25 10.03
N GLY A 17 -2.54 19.73 9.61
CA GLY A 17 -3.56 20.55 8.94
C GLY A 17 -3.38 20.67 7.43
N ARG A 18 -2.32 20.10 6.84
CA ARG A 18 -1.96 20.31 5.43
C ARG A 18 -1.93 19.01 4.65
N ILE A 19 -2.67 18.97 3.55
CA ILE A 19 -2.66 17.84 2.61
C ILE A 19 -1.29 17.78 1.95
N VAL A 20 -0.60 16.66 2.13
CA VAL A 20 0.71 16.39 1.51
C VAL A 20 0.60 15.48 0.29
N SER A 21 -0.51 14.74 0.17
CA SER A 21 -0.83 13.90 -0.98
C SER A 21 -2.32 13.55 -0.99
N GLU A 22 -2.92 13.45 -2.18
CA GLU A 22 -4.31 13.06 -2.35
C GLU A 22 -4.54 12.34 -3.68
N ILE A 23 -5.57 11.50 -3.71
CA ILE A 23 -6.03 10.79 -4.90
C ILE A 23 -7.56 10.84 -5.00
N GLY A 24 -8.05 10.79 -6.23
CA GLY A 24 -9.44 10.48 -6.55
C GLY A 24 -9.70 8.96 -6.50
N PRO A 25 -10.55 8.42 -7.40
CA PRO A 25 -10.83 6.98 -7.45
C PRO A 25 -9.54 6.16 -7.60
N GLY A 26 -9.40 5.12 -6.77
CA GLY A 26 -8.13 4.41 -6.72
C GLY A 26 -7.98 3.42 -5.58
N LEU A 27 -6.72 3.22 -5.20
CA LEU A 27 -6.31 2.34 -4.10
C LEU A 27 -5.55 3.14 -3.04
N LEU A 28 -5.97 3.02 -1.78
CA LEU A 28 -5.12 3.32 -0.64
C LEU A 28 -4.39 2.05 -0.24
N VAL A 29 -3.06 2.09 -0.23
CA VAL A 29 -2.20 0.95 0.08
C VAL A 29 -1.36 1.29 1.30
N LEU A 30 -1.64 0.62 2.41
CA LEU A 30 -0.78 0.62 3.58
C LEU A 30 0.27 -0.47 3.40
N VAL A 31 1.55 -0.09 3.29
CA VAL A 31 2.66 -1.04 3.04
C VAL A 31 3.55 -1.19 4.26
N GLY A 32 3.72 -2.43 4.70
CA GLY A 32 4.63 -2.81 5.77
C GLY A 32 5.86 -3.49 5.17
N LEU A 33 7.03 -3.06 5.62
CA LEU A 33 8.32 -3.63 5.23
C LEU A 33 8.87 -4.50 6.35
N HIS A 34 9.25 -5.73 6.03
CA HIS A 34 9.93 -6.66 6.93
C HIS A 34 11.43 -6.45 6.86
N ASP A 35 12.17 -6.73 7.93
CA ASP A 35 13.64 -6.56 7.93
C ASP A 35 14.35 -7.40 6.86
N SER A 36 13.78 -8.57 6.53
CA SER A 36 14.29 -9.47 5.49
C SER A 36 13.75 -9.20 4.08
N ASP A 37 12.95 -8.15 3.87
CA ASP A 37 12.43 -7.86 2.53
C ASP A 37 13.56 -7.49 1.56
N SER A 38 13.39 -7.93 0.32
CA SER A 38 14.29 -7.74 -0.81
C SER A 38 13.59 -7.05 -1.97
N ASP A 39 14.36 -6.60 -2.97
CA ASP A 39 13.80 -5.95 -4.17
C ASP A 39 12.81 -6.86 -4.91
N ALA A 40 13.00 -8.18 -4.85
CA ALA A 40 12.05 -9.14 -5.42
C ALA A 40 10.67 -9.11 -4.72
N ASP A 41 10.63 -8.84 -3.41
CA ASP A 41 9.39 -8.68 -2.65
C ASP A 41 8.68 -7.37 -3.04
N ALA A 42 9.45 -6.31 -3.28
CA ALA A 42 8.96 -5.03 -3.77
C ALA A 42 8.33 -5.16 -5.15
N ASP A 43 9.05 -5.74 -6.11
CA ASP A 43 8.55 -6.00 -7.47
C ASP A 43 7.27 -6.84 -7.46
N TYR A 44 7.25 -7.87 -6.59
CA TYR A 44 6.09 -8.72 -6.44
C TYR A 44 4.86 -7.94 -5.94
N ILE A 45 5.00 -7.13 -4.89
CA ILE A 45 3.89 -6.37 -4.33
C ILE A 45 3.43 -5.27 -5.28
N CYS A 46 4.34 -4.50 -5.90
CA CYS A 46 3.99 -3.47 -6.87
C CYS A 46 3.20 -4.06 -8.04
N ARG A 47 3.70 -5.16 -8.63
CA ARG A 47 2.98 -5.86 -9.70
C ARG A 47 1.61 -6.37 -9.24
N LYS A 48 1.49 -6.89 -8.02
CA LYS A 48 0.21 -7.36 -7.47
C LYS A 48 -0.77 -6.21 -7.28
N VAL A 49 -0.36 -5.10 -6.66
CA VAL A 49 -1.20 -3.91 -6.44
C VAL A 49 -1.73 -3.36 -7.77
N LEU A 50 -0.84 -3.18 -8.75
CA LEU A 50 -1.19 -2.57 -10.05
C LEU A 50 -2.13 -3.43 -10.90
N ASN A 51 -2.05 -4.76 -10.78
CA ASN A 51 -2.79 -5.70 -11.61
C ASN A 51 -3.98 -6.37 -10.89
N MET A 52 -4.18 -6.12 -9.60
CA MET A 52 -5.30 -6.73 -8.86
C MET A 52 -6.65 -6.22 -9.39
N ARG A 53 -7.55 -7.15 -9.72
CA ARG A 53 -8.84 -6.86 -10.35
C ARG A 53 -9.90 -6.49 -9.32
N LEU A 54 -9.76 -5.30 -8.72
CA LEU A 54 -10.59 -4.80 -7.61
C LEU A 54 -11.78 -3.94 -8.05
N PHE A 55 -11.83 -3.55 -9.32
CA PHE A 55 -12.85 -2.65 -9.85
C PHE A 55 -13.84 -3.39 -10.74
N PRO A 56 -15.10 -2.93 -10.76
CA PRO A 56 -16.09 -3.49 -11.65
C PRO A 56 -15.80 -3.08 -13.11
N ASN A 57 -16.22 -3.95 -14.01
CA ASN A 57 -16.31 -3.64 -15.42
C ASN A 57 -17.73 -3.14 -15.72
N GLU A 58 -17.86 -1.86 -16.08
CA GLU A 58 -19.15 -1.21 -16.31
C GLU A 58 -19.86 -1.71 -17.56
N SER A 59 -19.13 -2.15 -18.59
CA SER A 59 -19.75 -2.68 -19.81
C SER A 59 -20.28 -4.10 -19.65
N THR A 60 -19.65 -4.91 -18.79
CA THR A 60 -20.04 -6.32 -18.57
C THR A 60 -20.76 -6.60 -17.25
N GLY A 61 -20.74 -5.65 -16.31
CA GLY A 61 -21.30 -5.81 -14.97
C GLY A 61 -20.49 -6.70 -14.00
N LYS A 62 -19.34 -7.23 -14.42
CA LYS A 62 -18.50 -8.10 -13.56
C LYS A 62 -17.82 -7.30 -12.45
N GLY A 63 -17.99 -7.72 -11.19
CA GLY A 63 -17.55 -6.97 -10.00
C GLY A 63 -16.04 -6.99 -9.68
N TRP A 64 -15.31 -8.02 -10.13
CA TRP A 64 -13.88 -8.23 -9.85
C TRP A 64 -13.09 -8.42 -11.14
N ASP A 65 -13.02 -7.36 -11.95
CA ASP A 65 -12.67 -7.52 -13.37
C ASP A 65 -11.61 -6.55 -13.88
N GLN A 66 -11.53 -5.34 -13.34
CA GLN A 66 -10.59 -4.32 -13.79
C GLN A 66 -9.60 -3.96 -12.70
N SER A 67 -8.34 -3.75 -13.07
CA SER A 67 -7.29 -3.26 -12.18
C SER A 67 -7.26 -1.73 -12.11
N VAL A 68 -6.49 -1.20 -11.17
CA VAL A 68 -6.25 0.25 -11.05
C VAL A 68 -5.65 0.83 -12.34
N MET A 69 -4.75 0.08 -13.00
CA MET A 69 -4.18 0.46 -14.29
C MET A 69 -5.24 0.51 -15.40
N GLN A 70 -6.08 -0.53 -15.51
CA GLN A 70 -7.09 -0.61 -16.58
C GLN A 70 -8.15 0.50 -16.45
N ARG A 71 -8.41 0.97 -15.23
CA ARG A 71 -9.31 2.08 -14.95
C ARG A 71 -8.64 3.46 -15.07
N ASN A 72 -7.32 3.52 -15.29
CA ASN A 72 -6.52 4.74 -15.20
C ASN A 72 -6.76 5.49 -13.88
N TYR A 73 -6.82 4.72 -12.80
CA TYR A 73 -7.04 5.21 -11.44
C TYR A 73 -5.71 5.39 -10.70
N GLN A 74 -5.77 6.04 -9.55
CA GLN A 74 -4.59 6.43 -8.80
C GLN A 74 -4.27 5.46 -7.66
N VAL A 75 -3.04 5.50 -7.16
CA VAL A 75 -2.60 4.74 -5.98
C VAL A 75 -1.99 5.71 -4.98
N LEU A 76 -2.47 5.66 -3.74
CA LEU A 76 -1.88 6.36 -2.60
C LEU A 76 -1.18 5.30 -1.74
N LEU A 77 0.15 5.24 -1.85
CA LEU A 77 0.99 4.36 -1.04
C LEU A 77 1.36 5.08 0.26
N VAL A 78 1.21 4.41 1.40
CA VAL A 78 1.51 4.95 2.73
C VAL A 78 2.31 3.92 3.53
N SER A 79 3.46 4.33 4.04
CA SER A 79 4.29 3.48 4.90
C SER A 79 3.58 3.15 6.22
N GLN A 80 3.49 1.87 6.56
CA GLN A 80 2.76 1.36 7.72
C GLN A 80 3.49 0.20 8.40
N PHE A 81 4.52 0.51 9.22
CA PHE A 81 5.32 -0.51 9.91
C PHE A 81 4.51 -1.39 10.87
N THR A 82 3.38 -0.89 11.38
CA THR A 82 2.53 -1.62 12.33
C THR A 82 1.88 -2.88 11.74
N LEU A 83 1.89 -3.07 10.42
CA LEU A 83 1.47 -4.32 9.78
C LEU A 83 2.33 -5.54 10.18
N TYR A 84 3.51 -5.27 10.74
CA TYR A 84 4.40 -6.26 11.34
C TYR A 84 4.39 -6.21 12.89
N GLY A 85 3.28 -5.76 13.47
CA GLY A 85 3.06 -5.80 14.91
C GLY A 85 2.66 -7.17 15.43
N PHE A 86 3.30 -7.56 16.54
CA PHE A 86 2.88 -8.65 17.43
C PHE A 86 2.40 -8.04 18.75
N LEU A 87 1.69 -8.83 19.55
CA LEU A 87 1.25 -8.42 20.88
C LEU A 87 1.89 -9.31 21.95
N LYS A 88 2.56 -8.68 22.92
CA LYS A 88 2.95 -9.30 24.20
C LYS A 88 1.99 -8.77 25.26
N GLY A 89 0.92 -9.51 25.53
CA GLY A 89 -0.26 -8.98 26.23
C GLY A 89 -0.93 -7.90 25.38
N ASN A 90 -1.02 -6.67 25.89
CA ASN A 90 -1.54 -5.51 25.13
C ASN A 90 -0.42 -4.63 24.56
N LYS A 91 0.85 -4.95 24.82
CA LYS A 91 1.98 -4.16 24.32
C LYS A 91 2.33 -4.60 22.90
N PRO A 92 2.34 -3.68 21.91
CA PRO A 92 2.80 -4.01 20.59
C PRO A 92 4.33 -4.18 20.54
N ASP A 93 4.76 -5.13 19.73
CA ASP A 93 6.15 -5.46 19.45
C ASP A 93 6.35 -5.51 17.93
N PHE A 94 7.32 -4.76 17.42
CA PHE A 94 7.58 -4.59 15.99
C PHE A 94 8.98 -5.07 15.59
N HIS A 95 9.58 -5.98 16.36
CA HIS A 95 10.97 -6.42 16.17
C HIS A 95 11.30 -6.98 14.77
N VAL A 96 10.29 -7.37 13.98
CA VAL A 96 10.49 -7.86 12.61
C VAL A 96 10.25 -6.82 11.52
N ALA A 97 9.72 -5.65 11.89
CA ALA A 97 9.56 -4.54 10.96
C ALA A 97 10.94 -4.01 10.56
N MET A 98 11.10 -3.62 9.30
CA MET A 98 12.35 -3.05 8.80
C MET A 98 12.70 -1.78 9.60
N PRO A 99 13.94 -1.64 10.12
CA PRO A 99 14.35 -0.45 10.86
C PRO A 99 14.23 0.84 10.03
N PRO A 100 13.91 2.01 10.64
CA PRO A 100 13.64 3.24 9.91
C PRO A 100 14.73 3.68 8.92
N GLN A 101 16.01 3.44 9.26
CA GLN A 101 17.16 3.81 8.44
C GLN A 101 17.21 3.02 7.13
N LYS A 102 16.76 1.75 7.14
CA LYS A 102 16.65 0.89 5.96
C LYS A 102 15.29 1.06 5.26
N ALA A 103 14.22 1.23 6.05
CA ALA A 103 12.86 1.36 5.54
C ALA A 103 12.63 2.63 4.72
N LYS A 104 13.24 3.76 5.07
CA LYS A 104 13.07 5.02 4.33
C LYS A 104 13.54 4.94 2.87
N PRO A 105 14.79 4.54 2.57
CA PRO A 105 15.23 4.40 1.18
C PRO A 105 14.50 3.26 0.45
N PHE A 106 14.23 2.14 1.13
CA PHE A 106 13.51 1.02 0.53
C PHE A 106 12.04 1.36 0.19
N TYR A 107 11.42 2.22 0.99
CA TYR A 107 10.10 2.77 0.69
C TYR A 107 10.14 3.71 -0.51
N ALA A 108 11.16 4.57 -0.60
CA ALA A 108 11.30 5.47 -1.75
C ALA A 108 11.41 4.70 -3.07
N SER A 109 12.17 3.60 -3.10
CA SER A 109 12.29 2.76 -4.30
C SER A 109 11.01 2.00 -4.68
N LEU A 110 10.00 1.92 -3.81
CA LEU A 110 8.68 1.38 -4.17
C LEU A 110 7.80 2.42 -4.91
N VAL A 111 8.09 3.71 -4.70
CA VAL A 111 7.31 4.83 -5.25
C VAL A 111 7.83 5.22 -6.65
N ASP A 112 9.14 5.07 -6.87
CA ASP A 112 9.81 5.31 -8.16
C ASP A 112 9.44 4.25 -9.22
#